data_AF-A0AAU4W4K4-F1
#
_entry.id   AF-A0AAU4W4K4-F1
#
_cell.length_a   1.000
_cell.length_b   1.000
_cell.length_c   1.000
_cell.angle_alpha   90.00
_cell.angle_beta   90.00
_cell.angle_gamma   90.00
#
_symmetry.space_group_name_H-M   'P 1'
#
loop_
_entity.id
_entity.type
_entity.pdbx_description
1 polymer ?
#
loop_
_entity_poly.entity_id
_entity_poly.type
_entity_poly.pdbx_seq_one_letter_code
_entity_poly.pdbx_strand_id
1 'polypeptide(L)' 'MAREIRIEISDEQYAQLERAAAERRLPAEAYVGEVLDADLTRSRFVEGARSFIGQHAGGFAQRFGDPAGHSATAA' A
#
# COMPACT_ATOMS: atom_id res chain seq x y z
N MET A 1 -6.82 1.63 23.48
CA MET A 1 -8.26 1.30 23.51
C MET A 1 -8.60 0.58 22.22
N ALA A 2 -9.18 -0.63 22.29
CA ALA A 2 -9.63 -1.33 21.10
C ALA A 2 -10.94 -0.71 20.59
N ARG A 3 -11.10 -0.61 19.27
CA ARG A 3 -12.34 -0.16 18.61
C ARG A 3 -12.86 -1.32 17.76
N GLU A 4 -14.16 -1.53 17.77
CA GLU A 4 -14.82 -2.57 16.97
C GLU A 4 -15.40 -1.96 15.69
N ILE A 5 -15.23 -2.65 14.56
CA ILE A 5 -15.84 -2.32 13.27
C ILE A 5 -16.55 -3.57 12.77
N ARG A 6 -17.82 -3.45 12.39
CA ARG A 6 -18.58 -4.53 11.75
C ARG A 6 -18.60 -4.30 10.24
N ILE A 7 -18.17 -5.29 9.48
CA ILE A 7 -18.14 -5.27 8.02
C ILE A 7 -19.07 -6.36 7.52
N GLU A 8 -20.05 -6.01 6.71
CA GLU A 8 -20.93 -6.95 6.04
C GLU A 8 -20.35 -7.26 4.65
N ILE A 9 -20.10 -8.54 4.39
CA ILE A 9 -19.61 -9.05 3.11
C ILE A 9 -20.48 -10.23 2.67
N SER A 10 -20.43 -10.61 1.39
CA SER A 10 -21.18 -11.77 0.94
C SER A 10 -20.63 -13.07 1.54
N ASP A 11 -21.46 -14.11 1.62
CA ASP A 11 -21.04 -15.44 2.07
C ASP A 11 -19.86 -15.98 1.25
N GLU A 12 -19.85 -15.70 -0.06
CA GLU A 12 -18.74 -16.08 -0.94
C GLU A 12 -17.42 -15.40 -0.53
N GLN A 13 -17.47 -14.09 -0.28
CA GLN A 13 -16.31 -13.32 0.16
C GLN A 13 -15.85 -13.77 1.56
N TYR A 14 -16.78 -14.09 2.44
CA TYR A 14 -16.49 -14.64 3.75
C TYR A 14 -15.79 -16.02 3.65
N ALA A 15 -16.27 -16.90 2.77
CA ALA A 15 -15.62 -18.19 2.53
C ALA A 15 -14.23 -18.06 1.88
N GLN A 16 -13.99 -17.03 1.07
CA GLN A 16 -12.65 -16.71 0.55
C GLN A 16 -11.74 -16.20 1.68
N LEU A 17 -12.27 -15.35 2.56
CA LEU A 17 -11.57 -14.84 3.73
C LEU A 17 -11.14 -15.97 4.67
N GLU A 18 -12.04 -16.88 5.00
CA GLU A 18 -11.73 -18.03 5.87
C GLU A 18 -10.62 -18.90 5.29
N ARG A 19 -10.63 -19.14 3.97
CA ARG A 19 -9.56 -19.88 3.28
C ARG A 19 -8.22 -19.18 3.41
N ALA A 20 -8.16 -17.88 3.15
CA ALA A 20 -6.92 -17.11 3.25
C ALA A 20 -6.41 -17.03 4.71
N ALA A 21 -7.30 -16.90 5.68
CA ALA A 21 -6.96 -16.94 7.09
C ALA A 21 -6.41 -18.31 7.52
N ALA A 22 -7.01 -19.40 7.02
CA ALA A 22 -6.56 -20.76 7.28
C ALA A 22 -5.15 -21.04 6.73
N GLU A 23 -4.82 -20.54 5.52
CA GLU A 23 -3.47 -20.63 4.95
C GLU A 23 -2.41 -20.01 5.87
N ARG A 24 -2.77 -18.92 6.57
CA ARG A 24 -1.91 -18.24 7.54
C ARG A 24 -2.08 -18.74 8.98
N ARG A 25 -2.94 -19.74 9.21
CA ARG A 25 -3.27 -20.31 10.53
C ARG A 25 -3.76 -19.26 11.53
N LEU A 26 -4.56 -18.31 11.05
CA LEU A 26 -5.15 -17.25 11.86
C LEU A 26 -6.68 -17.38 11.87
N PRO A 27 -7.36 -16.91 12.94
CA PRO A 27 -8.77 -16.59 12.89
C PRO A 27 -9.06 -15.56 11.79
N ALA A 28 -10.25 -15.64 11.17
CA ALA A 28 -10.64 -14.75 10.07
C ALA A 28 -10.56 -13.26 10.47
N GLU A 29 -11.01 -12.92 11.68
CA GLU A 29 -11.02 -11.55 12.20
C GLU A 29 -9.61 -11.00 12.42
N ALA A 30 -8.70 -11.85 12.92
CA ALA A 30 -7.30 -11.48 13.10
C ALA A 30 -6.62 -11.26 11.75
N TYR A 31 -6.89 -12.14 10.78
CA TYR A 31 -6.37 -12.02 9.42
C TYR A 31 -6.88 -10.74 8.72
N VAL A 32 -8.18 -10.43 8.79
CA VAL A 32 -8.74 -9.17 8.28
C VAL A 32 -8.06 -7.97 8.94
N GLY A 33 -7.88 -8.00 10.27
CA GLY A 33 -7.24 -6.93 11.00
C GLY A 33 -5.83 -6.63 10.48
N GLU A 34 -5.01 -7.66 10.27
CA GLU A 34 -3.67 -7.51 9.70
C GLU A 34 -3.68 -6.96 8.27
N VAL A 35 -4.57 -7.47 7.42
CA VAL A 35 -4.68 -7.03 6.01
C VAL A 35 -5.12 -5.57 5.94
N LEU A 36 -6.13 -5.18 6.73
CA LEU A 36 -6.62 -3.79 6.76
C LEU A 36 -5.54 -2.83 7.29
N ASP A 37 -4.78 -3.22 8.31
CA ASP A 37 -3.69 -2.39 8.83
C ASP A 37 -2.56 -2.22 7.80
N ALA A 38 -2.20 -3.30 7.11
CA ALA A 38 -1.21 -3.27 6.04
C ALA A 38 -1.66 -2.37 4.87
N ASP A 39 -2.93 -2.45 4.47
CA ASP A 39 -3.50 -1.65 3.39
C ASP A 39 -3.59 -0.16 3.75
N LEU A 40 -3.97 0.16 4.99
CA LEU A 40 -3.97 1.54 5.50
C LEU A 40 -2.55 2.11 5.55
N THR A 41 -1.58 1.32 6.03
CA THR A 41 -0.17 1.72 6.08
C THR A 41 0.39 1.95 4.68
N ARG A 42 0.10 1.04 3.74
CA ARG A 42 0.51 1.16 2.34
C ARG A 42 -0.09 2.40 1.68
N SER A 43 -1.37 2.65 1.89
CA SER A 43 -2.06 3.81 1.31
C SER A 43 -1.45 5.12 1.79
N ARG A 44 -1.20 5.24 3.11
CA ARG A 44 -0.52 6.40 3.71
C ARG A 44 0.90 6.58 3.18
N PHE A 45 1.65 5.48 3.02
CA PHE A 45 2.99 5.53 2.46
C PHE A 45 2.98 6.03 1.01
N VAL A 46 2.11 5.51 0.16
CA VAL A 46 2.01 5.91 -1.26
C VAL A 46 1.61 7.38 -1.39
N GLU A 47 0.67 7.84 -0.57
CA GLU A 47 0.28 9.25 -0.54
C GLU A 47 1.44 10.15 -0.08
N GLY A 48 2.13 9.78 0.99
CA GLY A 48 3.32 10.49 1.47
C GLY A 48 4.43 10.54 0.42
N ALA A 49 4.71 9.42 -0.26
CA ALA A 49 5.69 9.34 -1.33
C ALA A 49 5.32 10.27 -2.50
N ARG A 50 4.05 10.30 -2.91
CA ARG A 50 3.58 11.24 -3.96
C ARG A 50 3.78 12.69 -3.56
N SER A 51 3.45 13.04 -2.32
CA SER A 51 3.63 14.39 -1.80
C SER A 51 5.11 14.79 -1.76
N PHE A 52 5.97 13.91 -1.25
CA PHE A 52 7.42 14.10 -1.22
C PHE A 52 7.99 14.32 -2.63
N ILE A 53 7.62 13.48 -3.59
CA ILE A 53 8.02 13.63 -4.99
C ILE A 53 7.55 14.99 -5.53
N GLY A 54 6.27 15.35 -5.34
CA GLY A 54 5.73 16.64 -5.80
C GLY A 54 6.48 17.85 -5.24
N GLN A 55 6.95 17.78 -3.98
CA GLN A 55 7.67 18.87 -3.33
C GLN A 55 9.15 18.95 -3.71
N HIS A 56 9.79 17.80 -3.96
CA HIS A 56 11.26 17.74 -4.06
C HIS A 56 11.80 17.33 -5.43
N ALA A 57 10.98 16.73 -6.31
CA ALA A 57 11.47 16.23 -7.60
C ALA A 57 12.06 17.34 -8.47
N GLY A 58 11.46 18.54 -8.49
CA GLY A 58 11.98 19.67 -9.26
C GLY A 58 13.36 20.15 -8.81
N GLY A 59 13.57 20.28 -7.49
CA GLY A 59 14.89 20.66 -6.95
C GLY A 59 15.93 19.57 -7.14
N PHE A 60 15.52 18.31 -7.07
CA PHE A 60 16.39 17.17 -7.38
C PHE A 60 16.80 17.16 -8.87
N ALA A 61 15.85 17.30 -9.79
CA ALA A 61 16.09 17.35 -11.23
C ALA A 61 16.98 18.55 -11.61
N GLN A 62 16.79 19.71 -10.97
CA GLN A 62 17.67 20.87 -11.17
C GLN A 62 19.11 20.59 -10.77
N ARG A 63 19.34 19.76 -9.75
CA ARG A 63 20.68 19.45 -9.22
C ARG A 63 21.35 18.28 -9.92
N PHE A 64 20.58 17.29 -10.35
CA PHE A 64 21.10 15.98 -10.82
C PHE A 64 20.62 15.57 -12.22
N GLY A 65 19.74 16.36 -12.85
CA GLY A 65 19.10 16.03 -14.13
C GLY A 65 17.84 15.19 -13.99
N ASP A 66 16.98 15.22 -15.02
CA ASP A 66 15.79 14.39 -15.07
C ASP A 66 16.12 12.92 -15.42
N PRO A 67 15.53 11.94 -14.72
CA PRO A 67 15.76 10.52 -15.01
C PRO A 67 15.27 10.09 -16.39
N ALA A 68 14.36 10.85 -17.02
CA ALA A 68 13.84 10.60 -18.37
C ALA A 68 14.64 11.29 -19.49
N GLY A 69 15.72 12.03 -19.17
CA GLY A 69 16.41 12.91 -20.10
C GLY A 69 17.79 12.45 -20.58
N HIS A 70 18.22 11.21 -20.29
CA HIS A 70 19.46 10.69 -20.84
C HIS A 70 19.20 9.98 -22.17
N SER A 71 19.02 10.78 -23.24
CA SER A 71 19.43 10.32 -24.57
C SER A 71 20.93 10.07 -24.50
N ALA A 72 21.30 8.80 -24.39
CA ALA A 72 22.67 8.36 -24.50
C ALA A 72 23.19 8.66 -25.92
N THR A 73 23.70 9.86 -26.13
CA THR A 73 24.74 10.10 -27.13
C THR A 73 26.08 9.89 -26.45
N ALA A 74 26.53 8.64 -26.45
CA ALA A 74 27.93 8.28 -26.27
C ALA A 74 28.35 7.49 -27.51
N ALA A 75 28.93 8.21 -28.48
CA ALA A 75 29.91 7.79 -29.50
C ALA A 75 29.82 8.74 -30.71
#